data_AF-A0A7T5EU98-F1
#
_entry.id   AF-A0A7T5EU98-F1
#
_cell.length_a   1.000
_cell.length_b   1.000
_cell.length_c   1.000
_cell.angle_alpha   90.00
_cell.angle_beta   90.00
_cell.angle_gamma   90.00
#
_symmetry.space_group_name_H-M   'P 1'
#
loop_
_entity.id
_entity.type
_entity.pdbx_description
1 polymer ?
#
loop_
_entity_poly.entity_id
_entity_poly.type
_entity_poly.pdbx_seq_one_letter_code
_entity_poly.pdbx_strand_id
1 'polypeptide(L)'
;MTLSASEVQVYVADPTDMEIALGAAAIAGISPSNIIGNFESTWNTISNNAALVIAAGGPSNTALYHNPCGWTNPIGEAAGHTPFAYASEPQDTLPGADYYENAAGNGGYATAKLVAMLAYYAVHGSYPSGYGSLPAPSAAGTTCEQRMSSNVSCNCY
;
A
#
# COMPACT_ATOMS: atom_id res chain seq x y z
N MET A 1 19.80 3.10 -6.59
CA MET A 1 19.33 2.42 -7.82
C MET A 1 17.86 2.19 -7.56
N THR A 2 16.99 2.63 -8.47
CA THR A 2 15.55 2.56 -8.26
C THR A 2 15.09 1.10 -8.26
N LEU A 3 13.93 0.83 -7.64
CA LEU A 3 13.33 -0.50 -7.64
C LEU A 3 12.85 -0.87 -9.05
N SER A 4 12.89 -2.16 -9.37
CA SER A 4 12.16 -2.66 -10.53
C SER A 4 10.66 -2.68 -10.24
N ALA A 5 9.83 -2.58 -11.28
CA ALA A 5 8.37 -2.67 -11.13
C ALA A 5 7.90 -3.98 -10.47
N SER A 6 8.70 -5.05 -10.56
CA SER A 6 8.46 -6.32 -9.86
C SER A 6 8.68 -6.27 -8.35
N GLU A 7 9.51 -5.33 -7.86
CA GLU A 7 9.85 -5.14 -6.45
C GLU A 7 8.93 -4.13 -5.75
N VAL A 8 7.90 -3.65 -6.44
CA VAL A 8 6.88 -2.76 -5.87
C VAL A 8 5.54 -3.48 -5.87
N GLN A 9 4.90 -3.54 -4.71
CA GLN A 9 3.57 -4.08 -4.51
C GLN A 9 2.62 -3.01 -3.98
N VAL A 10 1.40 -2.97 -4.53
CA VAL A 10 0.34 -2.08 -4.03
C VAL A 10 -0.66 -2.92 -3.26
N TYR A 11 -0.77 -2.66 -1.95
CA TYR A 11 -1.71 -3.38 -1.09
C TYR A 11 -3.03 -2.62 -0.99
N VAL A 12 -4.13 -3.38 -1.14
CA VAL A 12 -5.50 -2.87 -1.08
C VAL A 12 -6.36 -3.72 -0.13
N ALA A 13 -7.14 -3.06 0.71
CA ALA A 13 -8.01 -3.72 1.68
C ALA A 13 -9.51 -3.44 1.45
N ASP A 14 -9.88 -2.76 0.37
CA ASP A 14 -11.27 -2.69 -0.10
C ASP A 14 -11.34 -2.63 -1.64
N PRO A 15 -12.51 -2.94 -2.25
CA PRO A 15 -12.66 -2.96 -3.71
C PRO A 15 -12.52 -1.58 -4.39
N THR A 16 -12.82 -0.48 -3.69
CA THR A 16 -12.72 0.87 -4.28
C THR A 16 -11.26 1.25 -4.47
N ASP A 17 -10.42 0.99 -3.47
CA ASP A 17 -9.00 1.26 -3.54
C ASP A 17 -8.27 0.32 -4.51
N MET A 18 -8.82 -0.87 -4.80
CA MET A 18 -8.33 -1.78 -5.87
C MET A 18 -8.35 -1.12 -7.25
N GLU A 19 -9.47 -0.51 -7.64
CA GLU A 19 -9.57 0.17 -8.95
C GLU A 19 -8.60 1.35 -9.05
N ILE A 20 -8.46 2.10 -7.96
CA ILE A 20 -7.50 3.19 -7.84
C ILE A 20 -6.07 2.66 -7.99
N ALA A 21 -5.73 1.58 -7.29
CA ALA A 21 -4.42 0.94 -7.35
C ALA A 21 -4.09 0.47 -8.77
N LEU A 22 -5.04 -0.12 -9.49
CA LEU A 22 -4.85 -0.56 -10.88
C LEU A 22 -4.50 0.61 -11.80
N GLY A 23 -5.27 1.69 -11.73
CA GLY A 23 -5.02 2.89 -12.52
C GLY A 23 -3.67 3.53 -12.19
N ALA A 24 -3.30 3.61 -10.92
CA ALA A 24 -2.05 4.18 -10.46
C ALA A 24 -0.83 3.31 -10.80
N ALA A 25 -0.92 1.98 -10.63
CA ALA A 25 0.12 1.02 -10.96
C ALA A 25 0.47 1.05 -12.45
N ALA A 26 -0.54 1.20 -13.33
CA ALA A 26 -0.33 1.31 -14.77
C ALA A 26 0.55 2.51 -15.15
N ILE A 27 0.45 3.63 -14.42
CA ILE A 27 1.26 4.84 -14.65
C ILE A 27 2.74 4.58 -14.33
N ALA A 28 3.01 3.77 -13.31
CA ALA A 28 4.35 3.38 -12.88
C ALA A 28 4.90 2.15 -13.62
N GLY A 29 4.14 1.56 -14.55
CA GLY A 29 4.52 0.33 -15.25
C GLY A 29 4.51 -0.93 -14.37
N ILE A 30 3.77 -0.90 -13.26
CA ILE A 30 3.62 -2.04 -12.35
C ILE A 30 2.54 -2.98 -12.88
N SER A 31 2.87 -4.28 -12.92
CA SER A 31 1.95 -5.32 -13.35
C SER A 31 0.73 -5.41 -12.41
N PRO A 32 -0.49 -5.64 -12.92
CA PRO A 32 -1.66 -5.93 -12.07
C PRO A 32 -1.45 -7.09 -11.09
N SER A 33 -0.54 -8.03 -11.42
CA SER A 33 -0.17 -9.14 -10.52
C SER A 33 0.50 -8.70 -9.21
N ASN A 34 1.03 -7.47 -9.17
CA ASN A 34 1.64 -6.87 -7.97
C ASN A 34 0.65 -6.02 -7.16
N ILE A 35 -0.63 -6.05 -7.52
CA ILE A 35 -1.69 -5.44 -6.71
C ILE A 35 -2.30 -6.54 -5.86
N ILE A 36 -1.99 -6.50 -4.57
CA ILE A 36 -2.26 -7.58 -3.64
C ILE A 36 -3.42 -7.15 -2.74
N GLY A 37 -4.47 -7.98 -2.68
CA GLY A 37 -5.59 -7.77 -1.77
C GLY A 37 -5.57 -8.63 -0.52
N ASN A 38 -4.56 -9.50 -0.38
CA ASN A 38 -4.48 -10.47 0.72
C ASN A 38 -3.58 -9.95 1.85
N PHE A 39 -4.16 -9.73 3.03
CA PHE A 39 -3.47 -9.17 4.18
C PHE A 39 -2.29 -10.02 4.67
N GLU A 40 -2.45 -11.33 4.78
CA GLU A 40 -1.41 -12.24 5.30
C GLU A 40 -0.20 -12.33 4.36
N SER A 41 -0.44 -12.33 3.05
CA SER A 41 0.61 -12.28 2.04
C SER A 41 1.38 -10.96 2.08
N THR A 42 0.66 -9.83 2.21
CA THR A 42 1.28 -8.51 2.35
C THR A 42 2.09 -8.42 3.63
N TRP A 43 1.59 -8.94 4.75
CA TRP A 43 2.32 -9.02 6.01
C TRP A 43 3.68 -9.69 5.82
N ASN A 44 3.69 -10.88 5.22
CA ASN A 44 4.93 -11.61 4.95
C ASN A 44 5.87 -10.83 4.03
N THR A 45 5.34 -10.10 3.06
CA THR A 45 6.16 -9.27 2.15
C THR A 45 6.87 -8.16 2.91
N ILE A 46 6.15 -7.44 3.78
CA ILE A 46 6.69 -6.34 4.58
C ILE A 46 7.72 -6.87 5.60
N SER A 47 7.36 -7.90 6.38
CA SER A 47 8.26 -8.45 7.42
C SER A 47 9.54 -9.06 6.83
N ASN A 48 9.49 -9.62 5.63
CA ASN A 48 10.68 -10.16 4.97
C ASN A 48 11.43 -9.13 4.12
N ASN A 49 10.96 -7.89 4.05
CA ASN A 49 11.50 -6.86 3.15
C ASN A 49 11.61 -7.36 1.69
N ALA A 50 10.61 -8.11 1.22
CA ALA A 50 10.67 -8.80 -0.07
C ALA A 50 10.27 -7.90 -1.26
N ALA A 51 9.49 -6.85 -1.00
CA ALA A 51 9.10 -5.81 -1.94
C ALA A 51 8.73 -4.54 -1.16
N LEU A 52 8.80 -3.38 -1.81
CA LEU A 52 8.21 -2.16 -1.29
C LEU A 52 6.69 -2.28 -1.35
N VAL A 53 6.03 -2.21 -0.20
CA VAL A 53 4.58 -2.20 -0.13
C VAL A 53 4.04 -0.78 0.01
N ILE A 54 3.12 -0.42 -0.88
CA ILE A 54 2.38 0.84 -0.87
C ILE A 54 0.95 0.56 -0.43
N ALA A 55 0.54 1.09 0.72
CA ALA A 55 -0.81 0.93 1.24
C ALA A 55 -1.78 1.91 0.55
N ALA A 56 -2.54 1.42 -0.43
CA ALA A 56 -3.49 2.24 -1.16
C ALA A 56 -4.75 2.46 -0.33
N GLY A 57 -4.90 3.68 0.18
CA GLY A 57 -6.11 4.13 0.84
C GLY A 57 -6.22 3.81 2.34
N GLY A 58 -7.25 4.39 2.96
CA GLY A 58 -7.47 4.36 4.40
C GLY A 58 -7.65 2.94 4.97
N PRO A 59 -8.48 2.08 4.36
CA PRO A 59 -8.60 0.66 4.71
C PRO A 59 -7.26 -0.07 4.80
N SER A 60 -6.44 0.05 3.76
CA SER A 60 -5.14 -0.64 3.65
C SER A 60 -4.16 -0.14 4.72
N ASN A 61 -4.09 1.18 4.88
CA ASN A 61 -3.24 1.81 5.88
C ASN A 61 -3.66 1.42 7.31
N THR A 62 -4.96 1.41 7.58
CA THR A 62 -5.53 1.00 8.88
C THR A 62 -5.26 -0.48 9.18
N ALA A 63 -5.40 -1.35 8.17
CA ALA A 63 -5.11 -2.77 8.32
C ALA A 63 -3.62 -3.02 8.62
N LEU A 64 -2.71 -2.38 7.89
CA LEU A 64 -1.28 -2.57 8.10
C LEU A 64 -0.76 -1.90 9.37
N TYR A 65 -1.30 -0.75 9.78
CA TYR A 65 -0.80 -0.08 10.98
C TYR A 65 -1.38 -0.66 12.27
N HIS A 66 -2.68 -0.98 12.28
CA HIS A 66 -3.38 -1.39 13.50
C HIS A 66 -4.04 -2.76 13.42
N ASN A 67 -4.35 -3.29 12.24
CA ASN A 67 -5.16 -4.51 12.11
C ASN A 67 -6.39 -4.55 13.08
N PRO A 68 -7.25 -3.50 13.10
CA PRO A 68 -8.32 -3.41 14.07
C PRO A 68 -9.44 -4.43 13.82
N CYS A 69 -9.49 -5.02 12.63
CA CYS A 69 -10.41 -6.10 12.29
C CYS A 69 -9.99 -7.47 12.84
N GLY A 70 -8.78 -7.59 13.42
CA GLY A 70 -8.29 -8.86 13.95
C GLY A 70 -8.07 -9.91 12.87
N TRP A 71 -7.63 -9.49 11.68
CA TRP A 71 -7.30 -10.42 10.61
C TRP A 71 -6.11 -11.28 11.02
N THR A 72 -6.18 -12.56 10.64
CA THR A 72 -5.10 -13.50 10.88
C THR A 72 -3.80 -12.97 10.30
N ASN A 73 -2.74 -13.07 11.09
CA ASN A 73 -1.39 -12.70 10.71
C ASN A 73 -0.41 -13.85 11.04
N PRO A 74 0.73 -13.94 10.34
CA PRO A 74 1.67 -15.06 10.45
C PRO A 74 2.24 -15.30 11.85
N ILE A 75 2.32 -14.26 12.68
CA ILE A 75 2.92 -14.34 14.03
C ILE A 75 1.87 -14.47 15.14
N GLY A 76 0.58 -14.51 14.79
CA GLY A 76 -0.52 -14.70 15.74
C GLY A 76 -0.80 -13.51 16.67
N GLU A 77 -0.43 -12.29 16.26
CA GLU A 77 -0.73 -11.06 17.00
C GLU A 77 -2.22 -10.81 17.14
N ALA A 78 -2.60 -10.19 18.26
CA ALA A 78 -3.99 -9.85 18.53
C ALA A 78 -4.49 -8.69 17.65
N ALA A 79 -5.81 -8.55 17.53
CA ALA A 79 -6.44 -7.39 16.89
C ALA A 79 -5.94 -6.08 17.52
N GLY A 80 -5.67 -5.06 16.70
CA GLY A 80 -5.13 -3.78 17.18
C GLY A 80 -3.59 -3.71 17.18
N HIS A 81 -2.90 -4.81 16.88
CA HIS A 81 -1.45 -4.90 16.94
C HIS A 81 -0.84 -5.29 15.58
N THR A 82 0.16 -4.52 15.16
CA THR A 82 1.08 -4.86 14.06
C THR A 82 2.48 -4.37 14.42
N PRO A 83 3.55 -4.96 13.87
CA PRO A 83 4.92 -4.47 14.06
C PRO A 83 5.27 -3.34 13.08
N PHE A 84 4.35 -2.95 12.19
CA PHE A 84 4.68 -2.16 11.01
C PHE A 84 4.72 -0.66 11.29
N ALA A 85 5.63 0.02 10.58
CA ALA A 85 5.80 1.46 10.62
C ALA A 85 5.82 2.05 9.20
N TYR A 86 5.56 3.36 9.11
CA TYR A 86 5.71 4.07 7.85
C TYR A 86 7.18 4.25 7.49
N ALA A 87 7.51 4.08 6.22
CA ALA A 87 8.74 4.62 5.67
C ALA A 87 8.80 6.14 5.91
N SER A 88 9.97 6.66 6.27
CA SER A 88 10.13 8.07 6.67
C SER A 88 10.01 9.06 5.51
N GLU A 89 10.22 8.58 4.29
CA GLU A 89 10.17 9.36 3.06
C GLU A 89 9.76 8.46 1.89
N PRO A 90 9.38 9.03 0.73
CA PRO A 90 9.19 8.28 -0.49
C PRO A 90 10.43 7.43 -0.85
N GLN A 91 10.21 6.16 -1.16
CA GLN A 91 11.25 5.16 -1.30
C GLN A 91 11.47 4.80 -2.77
N ASP A 92 12.72 4.80 -3.20
CA ASP A 92 13.18 4.20 -4.47
C ASP A 92 14.12 2.99 -4.22
N THR A 93 14.22 2.55 -2.97
CA THR A 93 14.89 1.33 -2.54
C THR A 93 14.04 0.64 -1.48
N LEU A 94 14.37 -0.60 -1.12
CA LEU A 94 13.63 -1.30 -0.08
C LEU A 94 13.87 -0.63 1.30
N PRO A 95 12.81 -0.23 2.03
CA PRO A 95 12.94 0.57 3.25
C PRO A 95 13.44 -0.24 4.45
N GLY A 96 13.53 -1.56 4.33
CA GLY A 96 13.83 -2.47 5.43
C GLY A 96 12.59 -3.21 5.92
N ALA A 97 12.82 -4.27 6.69
CA ALA A 97 11.73 -5.07 7.26
C ALA A 97 10.81 -4.21 8.12
N ASP A 98 9.52 -4.55 8.08
CA ASP A 98 8.46 -3.90 8.86
C ASP A 98 8.11 -2.46 8.45
N TYR A 99 8.66 -1.96 7.33
CA TYR A 99 8.35 -0.64 6.78
C TYR A 99 7.54 -0.71 5.49
N TYR A 100 6.55 0.19 5.38
CA TYR A 100 5.72 0.35 4.18
C TYR A 100 5.38 1.82 3.93
N GLU A 101 4.90 2.15 2.73
CA GLU A 101 4.48 3.50 2.39
C GLU A 101 2.98 3.73 2.57
N ASN A 102 2.63 4.82 3.23
CA ASN A 102 1.25 5.24 3.41
C ASN A 102 0.78 6.08 2.20
N ALA A 103 -0.08 5.49 1.37
CA ALA A 103 -0.74 6.17 0.26
C ALA A 103 -2.23 6.46 0.53
N ALA A 104 -2.65 6.52 1.79
CA ALA A 104 -4.01 6.89 2.16
C ALA A 104 -4.23 8.40 2.02
N GLY A 105 -4.99 8.84 1.02
CA GLY A 105 -5.36 10.24 0.88
C GLY A 105 -6.63 10.60 1.64
N ASN A 106 -6.87 11.91 1.82
CA ASN A 106 -8.15 12.43 2.29
C ASN A 106 -9.19 12.37 1.15
N GLY A 107 -9.66 11.16 0.85
CA GLY A 107 -10.58 10.85 -0.25
C GLY A 107 -9.90 10.22 -1.46
N GLY A 108 -10.71 9.63 -2.35
CA GLY A 108 -10.23 8.78 -3.45
C GLY A 108 -9.28 9.49 -4.43
N TYR A 109 -9.50 10.77 -4.74
CA TYR A 109 -8.58 11.52 -5.61
C TYR A 109 -7.18 11.70 -4.99
N ALA A 110 -7.12 12.00 -3.69
CA ALA A 110 -5.85 12.15 -2.99
C ALA A 110 -5.13 10.80 -2.87
N THR A 111 -5.87 9.71 -2.61
CA THR A 111 -5.33 8.33 -2.63
C THR A 111 -4.77 8.00 -4.00
N ALA A 112 -5.54 8.20 -5.07
CA ALA A 112 -5.08 7.92 -6.44
C ALA A 112 -3.80 8.67 -6.79
N LYS A 113 -3.73 9.95 -6.41
CA LYS A 113 -2.53 10.76 -6.60
C LYS A 113 -1.34 10.26 -5.78
N LEU A 114 -1.54 9.92 -4.51
CA LEU A 114 -0.49 9.37 -3.64
C LEU A 114 0.05 8.03 -4.18
N VAL A 115 -0.83 7.08 -4.48
CA VAL A 115 -0.44 5.77 -5.00
C VAL A 115 0.33 5.94 -6.31
N ALA A 116 -0.17 6.77 -7.24
CA ALA A 116 0.51 7.00 -8.52
C ALA A 116 1.88 7.65 -8.34
N MET A 117 1.99 8.67 -7.47
CA MET A 117 3.25 9.38 -7.26
C MET A 117 4.28 8.50 -6.54
N LEU A 118 3.89 7.76 -5.51
CA LEU A 118 4.79 6.89 -4.74
C LEU A 118 5.23 5.68 -5.57
N ALA A 119 4.30 5.01 -6.26
CA ALA A 119 4.63 3.90 -7.16
C ALA A 119 5.57 4.32 -8.29
N TYR A 120 5.31 5.47 -8.90
CA TYR A 120 6.17 5.99 -9.96
C TYR A 120 7.53 6.44 -9.40
N TYR A 121 7.57 7.06 -8.22
CA TYR A 121 8.82 7.42 -7.56
C TYR A 121 9.67 6.17 -7.27
N ALA A 122 9.05 5.09 -6.80
CA ALA A 122 9.76 3.85 -6.52
C ALA A 122 10.48 3.26 -7.73
N VAL A 123 9.82 3.29 -8.90
CA VAL A 123 10.33 2.72 -10.15
C VAL A 123 11.29 3.67 -10.88
N HIS A 124 11.02 4.98 -10.83
CA HIS A 124 11.68 5.99 -11.67
C HIS A 124 12.58 6.98 -10.90
N GLY A 125 12.57 6.95 -9.56
CA GLY A 125 13.38 7.83 -8.70
C GLY A 125 12.97 9.31 -8.76
N SER A 126 11.81 9.61 -9.31
CA SER A 126 11.28 10.98 -9.47
C SER A 126 9.75 10.93 -9.57
N TYR A 127 9.07 12.04 -9.29
CA TYR A 127 7.61 12.08 -9.45
C TYR A 127 7.18 12.20 -10.92
N PRO A 128 5.98 11.72 -11.27
CA PRO A 128 5.43 11.93 -12.62
C PRO A 128 5.36 13.42 -12.95
N SER A 129 5.75 13.78 -14.18
CA SER A 129 5.71 15.17 -14.63
C SER A 129 4.29 15.74 -14.56
N GLY A 130 4.14 16.97 -14.06
CA GLY A 130 2.85 17.65 -13.99
C GLY A 130 1.98 17.29 -12.77
N TYR A 131 2.39 16.35 -11.92
CA TYR A 131 1.65 16.00 -10.70
C TYR A 131 1.84 17.02 -9.56
N GLY A 132 2.87 17.86 -9.61
CA GLY A 132 3.15 18.85 -8.57
C GLY A 132 3.62 18.19 -7.26
N SER A 133 3.22 18.75 -6.12
CA SER A 133 3.61 18.23 -4.80
C SER A 133 2.80 17.00 -4.38
N LEU A 134 3.47 16.12 -3.63
CA LEU A 134 2.84 14.98 -2.99
C LEU A 134 1.77 15.47 -2.00
N PRO A 135 0.53 14.94 -2.05
CA PRO A 135 -0.48 15.22 -1.03
C PRO A 135 -0.02 14.77 0.35
N ALA A 136 -0.55 15.37 1.42
CA ALA A 136 -0.34 14.83 2.75
C ALA A 136 -1.15 13.53 2.93
N PRO A 137 -0.53 12.41 3.34
CA PRO A 137 -1.26 11.19 3.64
C PRO A 137 -2.05 11.36 4.95
N SER A 138 -3.14 10.62 5.04
CA SER A 138 -4.01 10.53 6.21
C SER A 138 -3.49 9.48 7.18
N ALA A 139 -3.64 9.72 8.48
CA ALA A 139 -3.27 8.75 9.50
C ALA A 139 -4.14 7.48 9.42
N ALA A 140 -3.62 6.38 9.95
CA ALA A 140 -4.37 5.14 10.11
C ALA A 140 -5.53 5.33 11.11
N GLY A 141 -6.67 4.71 10.80
CA GLY A 141 -7.79 4.60 11.72
C GLY A 141 -7.57 3.50 12.75
N THR A 142 -8.38 3.48 13.81
CA THR A 142 -8.29 2.45 14.88
C THR A 142 -9.51 1.52 14.91
N THR A 143 -10.43 1.67 13.96
CA THR A 143 -11.69 0.92 13.91
C THR A 143 -11.77 0.08 12.65
N CYS A 144 -12.30 -1.13 12.78
CA CYS A 144 -12.64 -1.95 11.62
C CYS A 144 -13.87 -1.37 10.91
N GLU A 145 -13.71 -0.98 9.65
CA GLU A 145 -14.82 -0.47 8.82
C GLU A 145 -15.43 -1.61 7.99
N GLN A 146 -16.74 -1.56 7.73
CA GLN A 146 -17.45 -2.63 7.01
C GLN A 146 -16.91 -2.93 5.61
N ARG A 147 -16.31 -1.94 4.94
CA ARG A 147 -15.74 -2.10 3.59
C ARG A 147 -14.39 -2.82 3.59
N MET A 148 -13.74 -2.94 4.75
CA MET A 148 -12.44 -3.58 4.87
C MET A 148 -12.57 -5.10 4.68
N SER A 149 -11.70 -5.69 3.88
CA SER A 149 -11.59 -7.13 3.67
C SER A 149 -10.14 -7.58 3.78
N SER A 150 -9.92 -8.71 4.45
CA SER A 150 -8.59 -9.35 4.53
C SER A 150 -8.15 -9.98 3.20
N ASN A 151 -9.09 -10.11 2.26
CA ASN A 151 -8.85 -10.67 0.94
C ASN A 151 -9.73 -9.96 -0.09
N VAL A 152 -9.15 -8.98 -0.80
CA VAL A 152 -9.77 -8.33 -1.94
C VAL A 152 -9.32 -9.03 -3.22
N SER A 153 -10.28 -9.52 -4.01
CA SER A 153 -9.97 -10.17 -5.29
C SER A 153 -9.77 -9.14 -6.40
N CYS A 154 -8.68 -9.26 -7.15
CA CYS A 154 -8.43 -8.51 -8.39
C CYS A 154 -9.15 -9.24 -9.53
N ASN A 155 -10.18 -8.66 -10.14
CA ASN A 155 -10.80 -9.19 -11.37
C ASN A 155 -10.03 -8.72 -12.61
N CYS A 156 -8.71 -8.93 -12.57
CA CYS A 156 -7.76 -8.33 -13.48
C CYS A 156 -7.47 -9.36 -14.59
N TYR A 157 -8.30 -9.34 -15.62
CA TYR A 157 -8.25 -10.24 -16.78
C TYR A 157 -7.39 -9.67 -17.90
#